data_AF-A0A958F480-F1
#
_entry.id   AF-A0A958F480-F1
#
_cell.length_a   1.000
_cell.length_b   1.000
_cell.length_c   1.000
_cell.angle_alpha   90.00
_cell.angle_beta   90.00
_cell.angle_gamma   90.00
#
_symmetry.space_group_name_H-M   'P 1'
#
loop_
_entity.id
_entity.type
_entity.pdbx_description
1 polymer ?
#
loop_
_entity_poly.entity_id
_entity_poly.type
_entity_poly.pdbx_seq_one_letter_code
_entity_poly.pdbx_strand_id
1 'polypeptide(L)'
;MDSLLRQIIGQHRVKQDIDQRVQENLLRNQRNYYLQEKLKVINRELGEDEEVASPESFKLEEEILAANMPDHALDVATEELSKLKKIPPFSPEYTVIRNYLDWMVQLPWQQKTNDRLDINAAQKILDEDHFGLEKPKDRIIEHLAVLKRIRKIKGPILCLVGPPGVGKTSL
;
A
#
# COMPACT_ATOMS: atom_id res chain seq x y z
N MET A 1 -25.62 36.51 35.26
CA MET A 1 -24.63 35.79 36.10
C MET A 1 -24.72 34.27 35.90
N ASP A 2 -25.92 33.67 35.87
CA ASP A 2 -26.08 32.21 35.74
C ASP A 2 -25.54 31.57 34.44
N SER A 3 -25.59 32.23 33.28
CA SER A 3 -25.07 31.62 32.04
C SER A 3 -23.54 31.55 32.00
N LEU A 4 -22.86 32.59 32.50
CA LEU A 4 -21.40 32.62 32.63
C LEU A 4 -20.91 31.56 33.62
N LEU A 5 -21.63 31.36 34.73
CA LEU A 5 -21.28 30.36 35.73
C LEU A 5 -21.42 28.92 35.17
N ARG A 6 -22.49 28.66 34.40
CA ARG A 6 -22.68 27.38 33.70
C ARG A 6 -21.60 27.13 32.64
N GLN A 7 -21.19 28.17 31.91
CA GLN A 7 -20.14 28.06 30.90
C GLN A 7 -18.76 27.77 31.52
N ILE A 8 -18.44 28.42 32.66
CA ILE A 8 -17.20 28.17 33.41
C ILE A 8 -17.17 26.76 34.01
N ILE A 9 -18.29 26.29 34.59
CA ILE A 9 -18.41 24.91 35.11
C ILE A 9 -18.26 23.88 33.98
N GLY A 10 -18.85 24.15 32.81
CA GLY A 10 -18.70 23.31 31.63
C GLY A 10 -17.25 23.20 31.16
N GLN A 11 -16.54 24.33 31.06
CA GLN A 11 -15.11 24.35 30.69
C GLN A 11 -14.22 23.63 31.73
N HIS A 12 -14.53 23.76 33.02
CA HIS A 12 -13.80 23.04 34.06
C HIS A 12 -13.98 21.53 34.00
N ARG A 13 -15.22 21.05 33.74
CA ARG A 13 -15.48 19.61 33.56
C ARG A 13 -14.75 19.04 32.36
N VAL A 14 -14.78 19.75 31.22
CA VAL A 14 -14.06 19.31 30.01
C VAL A 14 -12.55 19.26 30.25
N LYS A 15 -11.97 20.23 30.98
CA LYS A 15 -10.55 20.17 31.38
C LYS A 15 -10.23 18.95 32.24
N GLN A 16 -11.05 18.67 33.26
CA GLN A 16 -10.85 17.50 34.12
C GLN A 16 -10.96 16.18 33.34
N ASP A 17 -11.92 16.07 32.43
CA ASP A 17 -12.08 14.88 31.58
C ASP A 17 -10.88 14.70 30.63
N ILE A 18 -10.34 15.79 30.09
CA ILE A 18 -9.12 15.76 29.26
C ILE A 18 -7.92 15.33 30.10
N ASP A 19 -7.71 15.93 31.28
CA ASP A 19 -6.59 15.60 32.16
C ASP A 19 -6.63 14.14 32.60
N GLN A 20 -7.82 13.61 32.92
CA GLN A 20 -8.00 12.20 33.26
C GLN A 20 -7.67 11.27 32.09
N ARG A 21 -8.13 11.58 30.87
CA ARG A 21 -7.79 10.80 29.66
C ARG A 21 -6.30 10.86 29.34
N VAL A 22 -5.67 12.02 29.54
CA VAL A 22 -4.22 12.18 29.35
C VAL A 22 -3.47 11.31 30.36
N GLN A 23 -3.85 11.32 31.63
CA GLN A 23 -3.23 10.47 32.67
C GLN A 23 -3.43 8.97 32.38
N GLU A 24 -4.63 8.56 31.98
CA GLU A 24 -4.89 7.16 31.61
C GLU A 24 -4.03 6.71 30.42
N ASN A 25 -3.90 7.56 29.39
CA ASN A 25 -3.03 7.27 28.25
C ASN A 25 -1.55 7.22 28.65
N LEU A 26 -1.10 8.13 29.53
CA LEU A 26 0.27 8.15 30.04
C LEU A 26 0.59 6.89 30.84
N LEU A 27 -0.34 6.45 31.70
CA LEU A 27 -0.22 5.21 32.48
C LEU A 27 -0.24 3.97 31.58
N ARG A 28 -1.10 3.93 30.55
CA ARG A 28 -1.10 2.85 29.55
C ARG A 28 0.23 2.80 28.79
N ASN A 29 0.76 3.96 28.39
CA ASN A 29 2.03 4.03 27.67
C ASN A 29 3.20 3.61 28.56
N GLN A 30 3.26 4.04 29.82
CA GLN A 30 4.27 3.59 30.78
C GLN A 30 4.17 2.08 31.03
N ARG A 31 2.96 1.54 31.17
CA ARG A 31 2.73 0.10 31.34
C ARG A 31 3.18 -0.68 30.11
N ASN A 32 2.85 -0.22 28.91
CA ASN A 32 3.27 -0.86 27.67
C ASN A 32 4.80 -0.82 27.51
N TYR A 33 5.43 0.33 27.82
CA TYR A 33 6.88 0.48 27.81
C TYR A 33 7.56 -0.50 28.80
N TYR A 34 7.03 -0.62 30.01
CA TYR A 34 7.56 -1.54 31.02
C TYR A 34 7.38 -3.01 30.62
N LEU A 35 6.24 -3.38 30.05
CA LEU A 35 6.00 -4.73 29.53
C LEU A 35 6.94 -5.06 28.36
N GLN A 36 7.23 -4.08 27.50
CA GLN A 36 8.19 -4.23 26.41
C GLN A 36 9.61 -4.46 26.92
N GLU A 37 10.09 -3.67 27.89
CA GLU A 37 11.41 -3.89 28.50
C GLU A 37 11.47 -5.26 29.21
N LYS A 38 10.38 -5.71 29.83
CA LYS A 38 10.31 -7.07 30.39
C LYS A 38 10.38 -8.17 29.33
N LEU A 39 9.63 -8.05 28.24
CA LEU A 39 9.68 -9.01 27.13
C LEU A 39 11.08 -9.05 26.51
N LYS A 40 11.74 -7.90 26.38
CA LYS A 40 13.12 -7.80 25.89
C LYS A 40 14.12 -8.50 26.80
N VAL A 41 13.94 -8.41 28.12
CA VAL A 41 14.75 -9.15 29.10
C VAL A 41 14.46 -10.65 29.03
N ILE A 42 13.19 -11.05 28.92
CA ILE A 42 12.79 -12.47 28.81
C ILE A 42 13.37 -13.11 27.54
N ASN A 43 13.27 -12.45 26.39
CA ASN A 43 13.83 -12.94 25.13
C ASN A 43 15.36 -13.06 25.19
N ARG A 44 16.03 -12.12 25.89
CA ARG A 44 17.48 -12.19 26.14
C ARG A 44 17.87 -13.36 27.05
N GLU A 45 17.07 -13.67 28.07
CA GLU A 45 17.31 -14.80 28.98
C GLU A 45 17.00 -16.16 28.34
N LEU A 46 16.14 -16.21 27.32
CA LEU A 46 15.80 -17.42 26.56
C LEU A 46 16.90 -17.86 25.57
N GLY A 47 18.01 -17.12 25.47
CA GLY A 47 19.15 -17.50 24.62
C GLY A 47 18.90 -17.31 23.12
N GLU A 48 17.83 -16.61 22.75
CA GLU A 48 17.66 -16.07 21.42
C GLU A 48 18.44 -14.76 21.36
N ASP A 49 19.72 -14.84 20.98
CA ASP A 49 20.54 -13.72 20.50
C ASP A 49 20.00 -13.14 19.17
N GLU A 50 18.68 -13.12 18.98
CA GLU A 50 18.05 -12.38 17.89
C GLU A 50 17.90 -10.93 18.33
N GLU A 51 18.94 -10.16 17.99
CA GLU A 51 18.99 -8.70 17.90
C GLU A 51 17.58 -8.10 17.79
N VAL A 52 17.06 -7.59 18.92
CA VAL A 52 15.82 -6.82 19.10
C VAL A 52 15.12 -6.51 17.78
N ALA A 53 14.41 -7.49 17.21
CA ALA A 53 13.61 -7.29 16.02
C ALA A 53 12.54 -6.26 16.42
N SER A 54 12.62 -5.08 15.83
CA SER A 54 11.70 -3.99 16.15
C SER A 54 10.27 -4.49 15.88
N PRO A 55 9.23 -4.05 16.64
CA PRO A 55 7.84 -4.40 16.36
C PRO A 55 7.41 -4.07 14.92
N GLU A 56 8.14 -3.18 14.25
CA GLU A 56 7.96 -2.83 12.86
C GLU A 56 8.45 -3.93 11.91
N SER A 57 9.57 -4.59 12.20
CA SER A 57 10.11 -5.68 11.39
C SER A 57 9.20 -6.91 11.36
N PHE A 58 8.52 -7.23 12.47
CA PHE A 58 7.54 -8.32 12.52
C PHE A 58 6.31 -8.02 11.65
N LYS A 59 5.82 -6.78 11.65
CA LYS A 59 4.69 -6.39 10.79
C LYS A 59 5.04 -6.51 9.31
N LEU A 60 6.24 -6.07 8.94
CA LEU A 60 6.78 -6.24 7.60
C LEU A 60 6.82 -7.70 7.17
N GLU A 61 7.25 -8.58 8.07
CA GLU A 61 7.30 -10.02 7.81
C GLU A 61 5.91 -10.59 7.52
N GLU A 62 4.91 -10.23 8.33
CA GLU A 62 3.51 -10.62 8.08
C GLU A 62 2.99 -10.07 6.75
N GLU A 63 3.28 -8.81 6.42
CA GLU A 63 2.87 -8.16 5.18
C GLU A 63 3.51 -8.80 3.94
N ILE A 64 4.80 -9.17 4.01
CA ILE A 64 5.52 -9.86 2.93
C ILE A 64 4.91 -11.23 2.66
N LEU A 65 4.58 -11.98 3.72
CA LEU A 65 3.91 -13.28 3.59
C LEU A 65 2.49 -13.13 3.03
N ALA A 66 1.77 -12.06 3.41
CA ALA A 66 0.43 -11.77 2.91
C ALA A 66 0.41 -11.28 1.45
N ALA A 67 1.49 -10.67 0.96
CA ALA A 67 1.59 -10.12 -0.39
C ALA A 67 1.58 -11.21 -1.49
N ASN A 68 1.72 -12.49 -1.13
CA ASN A 68 1.70 -13.64 -2.04
C ASN A 68 2.70 -13.49 -3.21
N MET A 69 3.91 -13.02 -2.89
CA MET A 69 4.97 -12.81 -3.87
C MET A 69 5.40 -14.14 -4.51
N PRO A 70 5.82 -14.14 -5.78
CA PRO A 70 6.48 -15.31 -6.37
C PRO A 70 7.82 -15.59 -5.70
N ASP A 71 8.27 -16.85 -5.70
CA ASP A 71 9.44 -17.33 -4.94
C ASP A 71 10.67 -16.41 -5.06
N HIS A 72 11.05 -16.05 -6.29
CA HIS A 72 12.20 -15.17 -6.54
C HIS A 72 12.10 -13.78 -5.88
N ALA A 73 10.89 -13.23 -5.76
CA ALA A 73 10.65 -11.94 -5.13
C ALA A 73 10.58 -12.07 -3.60
N LEU A 74 10.02 -13.18 -3.12
CA LEU A 74 9.99 -13.52 -1.69
C LEU A 74 11.39 -13.73 -1.13
N ASP A 75 12.25 -14.45 -1.85
CA ASP A 75 13.65 -14.69 -1.47
C ASP A 75 14.40 -13.36 -1.30
N VAL A 76 14.24 -12.43 -2.24
CA VAL A 76 14.87 -11.10 -2.16
C VAL A 76 14.28 -10.28 -1.00
N ALA A 77 12.95 -10.29 -0.82
CA ALA A 77 12.30 -9.56 0.26
C ALA A 77 12.73 -10.07 1.65
N THR A 78 12.89 -11.38 1.82
CA THR A 78 13.33 -11.98 3.08
C THR A 78 14.82 -11.71 3.36
N GLU A 79 15.67 -11.71 2.34
CA GLU A 79 17.08 -11.31 2.46
C GLU A 79 17.21 -9.85 2.91
N GLU A 80 16.47 -8.94 2.26
CA GLU A 80 16.48 -7.51 2.61
C GLU A 80 15.85 -7.25 4.00
N LEU A 81 14.83 -8.01 4.39
CA LEU A 81 14.26 -7.96 5.74
C LEU A 81 15.30 -8.39 6.80
N SER A 82 16.08 -9.43 6.51
CA SER A 82 17.17 -9.88 7.39
C SER A 82 18.24 -8.79 7.55
N LYS A 83 18.58 -8.07 6.48
CA LYS A 83 19.48 -6.91 6.52
C LYS A 83 18.88 -5.78 7.36
N LEU A 84 17.60 -5.48 7.17
CA LEU A 84 16.89 -4.42 7.90
C LEU A 84 16.91 -4.66 9.43
N LYS A 85 16.72 -5.91 9.88
CA LYS A 85 16.75 -6.28 11.31
C LYS A 85 18.10 -5.96 11.97
N LYS A 86 19.21 -6.00 11.22
CA LYS A 86 20.58 -5.75 11.71
C LYS A 86 21.00 -4.29 11.67
N ILE A 87 20.32 -3.47 10.87
CA ILE A 87 20.71 -2.07 10.65
C ILE A 87 20.08 -1.20 11.75
N PRO A 88 20.87 -0.31 12.39
CA PRO A 88 20.35 0.65 13.34
C PRO A 88 19.26 1.55 12.71
N PRO A 89 18.11 1.79 13.38
CA PRO A 89 17.01 2.60 12.82
C PRO A 89 17.37 4.04 12.44
N PHE A 90 18.47 4.58 12.98
CA PHE A 90 18.96 5.92 12.69
C PHE A 90 19.82 6.02 11.43
N SER A 91 20.19 4.88 10.83
CA SER A 91 21.03 4.86 9.64
C SER A 91 20.20 5.22 8.38
N PRO A 92 20.76 6.01 7.44
CA PRO A 92 20.11 6.30 6.17
C PRO A 92 19.73 5.04 5.38
N GLU A 93 20.55 3.99 5.49
CA GLU A 93 20.34 2.70 4.83
C GLU A 93 19.07 1.99 5.32
N TYR A 94 18.70 2.14 6.60
CA TYR A 94 17.44 1.62 7.14
C TYR A 94 16.24 2.16 6.37
N THR A 95 16.22 3.47 6.13
CA THR A 95 15.11 4.14 5.41
C THR A 95 14.99 3.64 3.98
N VAL A 96 16.12 3.40 3.31
CA VAL A 96 16.13 2.93 1.91
C VAL A 96 15.56 1.51 1.82
N ILE A 97 16.02 0.60 2.67
CA ILE A 97 15.55 -0.80 2.66
C ILE A 97 14.08 -0.89 3.10
N ARG A 98 13.68 -0.09 4.10
CA ARG A 98 12.27 0.01 4.52
C ARG A 98 11.36 0.41 3.37
N ASN A 99 11.70 1.49 2.66
CA ASN A 99 10.92 1.96 1.51
C ASN A 99 10.88 0.92 0.39
N TYR A 100 11.99 0.21 0.16
CA TYR A 100 12.06 -0.85 -0.84
C TYR A 100 11.09 -2.00 -0.50
N LEU A 101 11.11 -2.48 0.74
CA LEU A 101 10.19 -3.53 1.20
C LEU A 101 8.73 -3.07 1.16
N ASP A 102 8.45 -1.81 1.49
CA ASP A 102 7.10 -1.24 1.38
C ASP A 102 6.59 -1.26 -0.06
N TRP A 103 7.44 -0.90 -1.03
CA TRP A 103 7.08 -1.00 -2.45
C TRP A 103 6.85 -2.44 -2.87
N MET A 104 7.69 -3.38 -2.42
CA MET A 104 7.53 -4.79 -2.71
C MET A 104 6.18 -5.31 -2.20
N VAL A 105 5.76 -4.96 -0.99
CA VAL A 105 4.46 -5.37 -0.42
C VAL A 105 3.28 -4.77 -1.18
N GLN A 106 3.38 -3.50 -1.60
CA GLN A 106 2.28 -2.79 -2.27
C GLN A 106 2.01 -3.27 -3.72
N LEU A 107 2.95 -3.98 -4.34
CA LEU A 107 2.77 -4.44 -5.72
C LEU A 107 1.71 -5.56 -5.82
N PRO A 108 0.85 -5.52 -6.85
CA PRO A 108 -0.20 -6.53 -7.05
C PRO A 108 0.37 -7.82 -7.68
N TRP A 109 1.13 -8.61 -6.92
CA TRP A 109 1.82 -9.81 -7.42
C TRP A 109 0.88 -10.86 -8.03
N GLN A 110 -0.24 -11.15 -7.35
CA GLN A 110 -1.23 -12.13 -7.80
C GLN A 110 -2.56 -11.52 -8.21
N GLN A 111 -2.80 -10.24 -7.88
CA GLN A 111 -4.05 -9.58 -8.21
C GLN A 111 -4.08 -9.27 -9.71
N LYS A 112 -5.05 -9.86 -10.41
CA LYS A 112 -5.29 -9.63 -11.84
C LYS A 112 -6.76 -9.29 -12.04
N THR A 113 -7.01 -8.34 -12.91
CA THR A 113 -8.36 -8.05 -13.39
C THR A 113 -8.79 -9.10 -14.41
N ASN A 114 -10.09 -9.36 -14.49
CA ASN A 114 -10.62 -10.22 -15.55
C ASN A 114 -10.81 -9.38 -16.83
N ASP A 115 -10.14 -9.77 -17.90
CA ASP A 115 -10.20 -9.04 -19.17
C ASP A 115 -11.55 -9.29 -19.88
N ARG A 116 -12.26 -8.21 -20.22
CA ARG A 116 -13.51 -8.28 -21.00
C ARG A 116 -13.23 -7.95 -22.48
N LEU A 117 -12.95 -8.98 -23.27
CA LEU A 117 -12.67 -8.85 -24.72
C LEU A 117 -13.93 -9.09 -25.58
N ASP A 118 -14.98 -8.32 -25.32
CA ASP A 118 -16.18 -8.30 -26.15
C ASP A 118 -16.10 -7.17 -27.18
N ILE A 119 -15.99 -7.57 -28.46
CA ILE A 119 -15.75 -6.66 -29.57
C ILE A 119 -16.98 -5.78 -29.83
N ASN A 120 -18.19 -6.35 -29.73
CA ASN A 120 -19.42 -5.61 -29.99
C ASN A 120 -19.66 -4.56 -28.89
N ALA A 121 -19.38 -4.93 -27.64
CA ALA A 121 -19.45 -3.99 -26.52
C ALA A 121 -18.39 -2.89 -26.64
N ALA A 122 -17.15 -3.24 -27.01
CA ALA A 122 -16.08 -2.27 -27.21
C ALA A 122 -16.41 -1.26 -28.32
N GLN A 123 -16.97 -1.72 -29.44
CA GLN A 123 -17.38 -0.82 -30.54
C GLN A 123 -18.46 0.16 -30.07
N LYS A 124 -19.48 -0.34 -29.36
CA LYS A 124 -20.55 0.51 -28.83
C LYS A 124 -20.01 1.60 -27.89
N ILE A 125 -19.08 1.24 -26.98
CA ILE A 125 -18.47 2.19 -26.05
C ILE A 125 -17.66 3.25 -26.81
N LEU A 126 -16.83 2.84 -27.78
CA LEU A 126 -16.06 3.78 -28.61
C LEU A 126 -16.96 4.75 -29.40
N ASP A 127 -18.12 4.29 -29.85
CA ASP A 127 -19.09 5.11 -30.58
C ASP A 127 -19.88 6.06 -29.68
N GLU A 128 -20.12 5.69 -28.42
CA GLU A 128 -20.75 6.54 -27.41
C GLU A 128 -19.78 7.62 -26.89
N ASP A 129 -18.51 7.27 -26.65
CA ASP A 129 -17.53 8.17 -26.03
C ASP A 129 -16.88 9.14 -27.03
N HIS A 130 -16.81 8.78 -28.32
CA HIS A 130 -16.15 9.58 -29.35
C HIS A 130 -16.98 9.68 -30.62
N PHE A 131 -17.29 10.90 -31.07
CA PHE A 131 -17.94 11.10 -32.38
C PHE A 131 -16.93 11.03 -33.53
N GLY A 132 -17.24 10.27 -34.58
CA GLY A 132 -16.37 10.08 -35.74
C GLY A 132 -15.21 9.11 -35.48
N LEU A 133 -14.02 9.43 -36.01
CA LEU A 133 -12.78 8.62 -35.86
C LEU A 133 -12.92 7.15 -36.32
N GLU A 134 -13.65 6.92 -37.42
CA GLU A 134 -13.90 5.56 -37.94
C GLU A 134 -12.60 4.77 -38.14
N LYS A 135 -11.61 5.36 -38.83
CA LYS A 135 -10.32 4.68 -39.09
C LYS A 135 -9.58 4.28 -37.80
N PRO A 136 -9.34 5.18 -36.81
CA PRO A 136 -8.74 4.78 -35.53
C PRO A 136 -9.55 3.74 -34.77
N LYS A 137 -10.88 3.88 -34.72
CA LYS A 137 -11.76 2.93 -34.01
C LYS A 137 -11.68 1.54 -34.62
N ASP A 138 -11.75 1.43 -35.94
CA ASP A 138 -11.61 0.15 -36.65
C ASP A 138 -10.27 -0.51 -36.32
N ARG A 139 -9.17 0.26 -36.23
CA ARG A 139 -7.86 -0.25 -35.82
C ARG A 139 -7.82 -0.74 -34.37
N ILE A 140 -8.48 -0.06 -33.45
CA ILE A 140 -8.60 -0.50 -32.04
C ILE A 140 -9.38 -1.82 -31.98
N ILE A 141 -10.48 -1.91 -32.71
CA ILE A 141 -11.31 -3.12 -32.81
C ILE A 141 -10.53 -4.30 -33.42
N GLU A 142 -9.79 -4.07 -34.50
CA GLU A 142 -8.88 -5.06 -35.09
C GLU A 142 -7.84 -5.56 -34.08
N HIS A 143 -7.23 -4.64 -33.32
CA HIS A 143 -6.24 -4.99 -32.30
C HIS A 143 -6.86 -5.84 -31.18
N LEU A 144 -8.03 -5.46 -30.68
CA LEU A 144 -8.78 -6.24 -29.66
C LEU A 144 -9.19 -7.62 -30.19
N ALA A 145 -9.57 -7.73 -31.47
CA ALA A 145 -9.89 -9.01 -32.10
C ALA A 145 -8.67 -9.95 -32.15
N VAL A 146 -7.49 -9.42 -32.45
CA VAL A 146 -6.23 -10.20 -32.42
C VAL A 146 -5.90 -10.62 -30.99
N LEU A 147 -6.02 -9.72 -30.00
CA LEU A 147 -5.79 -10.02 -28.59
C LEU A 147 -6.73 -11.11 -28.07
N LYS A 148 -8.01 -11.07 -28.44
CA LYS A 148 -9.02 -12.09 -28.10
C LYS A 148 -8.61 -13.49 -28.59
N ARG A 149 -7.94 -13.57 -29.75
CA ARG A 149 -7.48 -14.84 -30.33
C ARG A 149 -6.19 -15.34 -29.70
N ILE A 150 -5.19 -14.47 -29.52
CA ILE A 150 -3.83 -14.86 -29.07
C ILE A 150 -3.76 -15.02 -27.54
N ARG A 151 -4.63 -14.34 -26.77
CA ARG A 151 -4.72 -14.35 -25.30
C ARG A 151 -3.41 -14.00 -24.56
N LYS A 152 -2.39 -13.54 -25.29
CA LYS A 152 -1.11 -13.04 -24.77
C LYS A 152 -0.74 -11.80 -25.55
N ILE A 153 -0.32 -10.75 -24.84
CA ILE A 153 0.15 -9.49 -25.41
C ILE A 153 1.61 -9.70 -25.89
N LYS A 154 1.80 -10.53 -26.92
CA LYS A 154 3.09 -10.67 -27.63
C LYS A 154 2.99 -10.07 -29.03
N GLY A 155 2.48 -8.84 -29.10
CA GLY A 155 2.22 -8.13 -30.36
C GLY A 155 2.64 -6.67 -30.31
N PRO A 156 2.55 -5.95 -31.43
CA PRO A 156 2.85 -4.52 -31.49
C PRO A 156 1.91 -3.74 -30.56
N ILE A 157 2.46 -2.77 -29.84
CA ILE A 157 1.70 -1.86 -28.98
C ILE A 157 1.03 -0.80 -29.86
N LEU A 158 -0.25 -0.51 -29.61
CA LEU A 158 -0.98 0.52 -30.32
C LEU A 158 -0.44 1.91 -29.91
N CYS A 159 -0.03 2.71 -30.90
CA CYS A 159 0.44 4.08 -30.69
C CYS A 159 -0.51 5.06 -31.39
N LEU A 160 -1.17 5.93 -30.62
CA LEU A 160 -2.05 6.97 -31.14
C LEU A 160 -1.25 8.27 -31.34
N VAL A 161 -1.20 8.77 -32.58
CA VAL A 161 -0.43 9.97 -32.95
C VAL A 161 -1.34 11.02 -33.57
N GLY A 162 -1.16 12.28 -33.15
CA GLY A 162 -1.94 13.41 -33.66
C GLY A 162 -1.75 14.70 -32.85
N PRO A 163 -2.27 15.84 -33.32
CA PRO A 163 -2.16 17.13 -32.62
C PRO A 163 -2.80 17.10 -31.22
N PRO A 164 -2.46 18.04 -30.31
CA PRO A 164 -3.09 18.10 -29.00
C PRO A 164 -4.61 18.35 -29.11
N GLY A 165 -5.40 17.82 -28.19
CA GLY A 165 -6.86 18.02 -28.15
C GLY A 165 -7.71 17.03 -28.97
N VAL A 166 -7.11 16.09 -29.70
CA VAL A 166 -7.87 15.12 -30.55
C VAL A 166 -8.37 13.87 -29.81
N GLY A 167 -8.34 13.83 -28.48
CA GLY A 167 -8.89 12.71 -27.70
C GLY A 167 -8.00 11.47 -27.56
N LYS A 168 -6.66 11.59 -27.74
CA LYS A 168 -5.74 10.43 -27.63
C LYS A 168 -5.70 9.74 -26.27
N THR A 169 -6.00 10.46 -25.19
CA THR A 169 -6.01 9.92 -23.82
C THR A 169 -7.40 9.43 -23.43
N SER A 170 -8.45 9.93 -24.09
CA SER A 170 -9.81 9.47 -23.84
C SER A 170 -10.15 8.20 -24.64
N LEU A 171 -9.50 8.00 -25.79
CA LEU A 171 -9.49 6.73 -26.53
C LEU A 171 -8.68 5.66 -25.80
#